data_AF-A0A536LF02-F1
#
_entry.id   AF-A0A536LF02-F1
#
_cell.length_a   1.000
_cell.length_b   1.000
_cell.length_c   1.000
_cell.angle_alpha   90.00
_cell.angle_beta   90.00
_cell.angle_gamma   90.00
#
_symmetry.space_group_name_H-M   'P 1'
#
loop_
_entity.id
_entity.type
_entity.pdbx_description
1 polymer ?
#
loop_
_entity_poly.entity_id
_entity_poly.type
_entity_poly.pdbx_seq_one_letter_code
_entity_poly.pdbx_strand_id
1 'polypeptide(L)'
;MPVRLFLERVGGFLPAAVALTLPLAFLPAAADTYILLRASIAIAGACLGVGIALLIPPAAGLGNLRLPLAAAAGAAALAFAFSVSWPLSLAGSYTRYESLPMRLAYLGLMATSVWLLRRRVERDAVVAAFVFGTTVACLEALQQAFANVSFRPDGNLGNANLLAALITMAVPLAIDRARRGGLFVGPWAASVVAMAAGLVVTTSRSGALGVIAGCGALLVLAVPRRFTVPLAAASAAAVGGGVLFILLSPLRALNDDPAGLRLHLWQDGLRMFAARPLTGWGEETTGLAFGKFLTQDYAGQVTFDRVHSGVLDVAVTQGVLGLAALGWVLVVLFRAAWAKREERDVPALAAALVGYSVWVFFNFDWAPATAAFWLLAGTLWSSISLSPPGERAGVRGDKEVWRAAGAAGLVAAAVVFAVLPPLADTWYLQGRADLAVRADPLQAQYHWALGTLPELQKASDLGETDPGLYVQLGDAYLREGDRVNARRAYERALEIDPYYTPAAQRLASLA
;
A
#
# COMPACT_ATOMS: atom_id res chain seq x y z
N MET A 1 33.31 10.22 13.66
CA MET A 1 32.58 10.98 14.71
C MET A 1 31.59 12.04 14.15
N PRO A 2 31.93 12.90 13.17
CA PRO A 2 31.01 13.95 12.69
C PRO A 2 29.77 13.42 11.95
N VAL A 3 29.91 12.37 11.12
CA VAL A 3 28.80 11.76 10.37
C VAL A 3 27.72 11.18 11.29
N ARG A 4 28.11 10.51 12.37
CA ARG A 4 27.16 9.91 13.33
C ARG A 4 26.33 10.96 14.05
N LEU A 5 26.96 12.03 14.53
CA LEU A 5 26.27 13.16 15.16
C LEU A 5 25.32 13.87 14.19
N PHE A 6 25.72 13.99 12.91
CA PHE A 6 24.85 14.52 11.86
C PHE A 6 23.62 13.63 11.64
N LEU A 7 23.81 12.32 11.46
CA LEU A 7 22.72 11.37 11.28
C LEU A 7 21.78 11.30 12.49
N GLU A 8 22.29 11.41 13.72
CA GLU A 8 21.47 11.48 14.93
C GLU A 8 20.60 12.75 15.00
N ARG A 9 21.08 13.87 14.44
CA ARG A 9 20.35 15.15 14.41
C ARG A 9 19.31 15.22 13.30
N VAL A 10 19.63 14.67 12.13
CA VAL A 10 18.82 14.82 10.90
C VAL A 10 17.95 13.60 10.63
N GLY A 11 18.40 12.40 10.99
CA GLY A 11 17.70 11.14 10.70
C GLY A 11 16.27 11.09 11.26
N GLY A 12 16.01 11.77 12.38
CA GLY A 12 14.66 11.88 12.95
C GLY A 12 13.63 12.60 12.07
N PHE A 13 14.06 13.33 11.04
CA PHE A 13 13.17 14.01 10.09
C PHE A 13 12.92 13.21 8.80
N LEU A 14 13.62 12.10 8.56
CA LEU A 14 13.36 11.23 7.41
C LEU A 14 11.89 10.72 7.40
N PRO A 15 11.32 10.22 8.52
CA PRO A 15 9.90 9.84 8.54
C PRO A 15 8.97 10.99 8.14
N ALA A 16 9.28 12.24 8.52
CA ALA A 16 8.47 13.39 8.15
C ALA A 16 8.60 13.72 6.65
N ALA A 17 9.78 13.56 6.06
CA ALA A 17 9.97 13.72 4.62
C ALA A 17 9.19 12.67 3.82
N VAL A 18 9.18 11.40 4.26
CA VAL A 18 8.36 10.34 3.66
C VAL A 18 6.87 10.67 3.81
N ALA A 19 6.43 11.08 5.02
CA ALA A 19 5.05 11.48 5.28
C ALA A 19 4.56 12.64 4.41
N LEU A 20 5.43 13.60 4.11
CA LEU A 20 5.13 14.75 3.25
C LEU A 20 5.02 14.35 1.78
N THR A 21 5.92 13.48 1.33
CA THR A 21 6.08 13.15 -0.09
C THR A 21 5.08 12.11 -0.56
N LEU A 22 4.62 11.18 0.29
CA LEU A 22 3.63 10.17 -0.10
C LEU A 22 2.33 10.78 -0.70
N PRO A 23 1.70 11.82 -0.10
CA PRO A 23 0.57 12.49 -0.73
C PRO A 23 0.96 13.30 -1.99
N LEU A 24 2.12 13.98 -1.99
CA LEU A 24 2.46 15.01 -2.97
C LEU A 24 3.23 14.54 -4.20
N ALA A 25 3.93 13.41 -4.11
CA ALA A 25 4.91 13.02 -5.10
C ALA A 25 4.26 12.56 -6.41
N PHE A 26 4.54 13.25 -7.50
CA PHE A 26 4.02 12.97 -8.84
C PHE A 26 5.14 13.13 -9.86
N LEU A 27 5.25 12.22 -10.84
CA LEU A 27 6.34 12.21 -11.83
C LEU A 27 5.79 12.28 -13.27
N PRO A 28 5.51 13.48 -13.82
CA PRO A 28 4.95 13.66 -15.16
C PRO A 28 5.83 13.10 -16.29
N ALA A 29 7.12 12.86 -16.00
CA ALA A 29 8.08 12.31 -16.94
C ALA A 29 8.16 10.76 -16.93
N ALA A 30 7.28 10.09 -16.18
CA ALA A 30 7.15 8.64 -16.12
C ALA A 30 5.80 8.19 -16.71
N ALA A 31 5.77 7.00 -17.32
CA ALA A 31 4.56 6.41 -17.89
C ALA A 31 3.53 6.08 -16.79
N ASP A 32 3.97 5.46 -15.69
CA ASP A 32 3.23 5.44 -14.43
C ASP A 32 3.54 6.69 -13.62
N THR A 33 2.76 7.72 -13.90
CA THR A 33 2.94 9.06 -13.36
C THR A 33 2.65 9.17 -11.86
N TYR A 34 1.90 8.21 -11.30
CA TYR A 34 1.28 8.34 -9.99
C TYR A 34 1.81 7.35 -8.97
N ILE A 35 1.85 6.05 -9.28
CA ILE A 35 2.04 5.01 -8.27
C ILE A 35 3.52 4.69 -8.07
N LEU A 36 4.26 4.51 -9.17
CA LEU A 36 5.65 4.06 -9.14
C LEU A 36 6.58 4.96 -8.30
N LEU A 37 6.46 6.28 -8.42
CA LEU A 37 7.28 7.21 -7.62
C LEU A 37 6.98 7.08 -6.12
N ARG A 38 5.72 6.87 -5.75
CA ARG A 38 5.31 6.73 -4.35
C ARG A 38 5.71 5.38 -3.77
N ALA A 39 5.60 4.31 -4.56
CA ALA A 39 6.15 3.00 -4.22
C ALA A 39 7.66 3.10 -3.97
N SER A 40 8.38 3.80 -4.84
CA SER A 40 9.81 4.06 -4.70
C SER A 40 10.14 4.85 -3.44
N ILE A 41 9.38 5.89 -3.11
CA ILE A 41 9.54 6.66 -1.86
C ILE A 41 9.35 5.77 -0.64
N ALA A 42 8.37 4.85 -0.65
CA ALA A 42 8.15 3.93 0.46
C ALA A 42 9.33 2.97 0.66
N ILE A 43 9.81 2.34 -0.42
CA ILE A 43 10.94 1.41 -0.40
C ILE A 43 12.24 2.13 -0.01
N ALA A 44 12.55 3.26 -0.64
CA ALA A 44 13.73 4.05 -0.32
C ALA A 44 13.68 4.58 1.12
N GLY A 45 12.53 5.09 1.57
CA GLY A 45 12.32 5.56 2.92
C GLY A 45 12.57 4.48 3.97
N ALA A 46 12.08 3.26 3.72
CA ALA A 46 12.33 2.10 4.57
C ALA A 46 13.82 1.71 4.59
N CYS A 47 14.44 1.58 3.42
CA CYS A 47 15.84 1.16 3.31
C CYS A 47 16.80 2.17 3.94
N LEU A 48 16.62 3.46 3.64
CA LEU A 48 17.42 4.53 4.22
C LEU A 48 17.19 4.64 5.72
N GLY A 49 15.94 4.51 6.17
CA GLY A 49 15.58 4.60 7.58
C GLY A 49 16.17 3.48 8.43
N VAL A 50 16.01 2.23 7.99
CA VAL A 50 16.63 1.06 8.61
C VAL A 50 18.16 1.17 8.53
N GLY A 51 18.71 1.59 7.38
CA GLY A 51 20.15 1.78 7.18
C GLY A 51 20.76 2.80 8.15
N ILE A 52 20.12 3.95 8.33
CA ILE A 52 20.53 4.95 9.32
C ILE A 52 20.46 4.35 10.73
N ALA A 53 19.39 3.61 11.06
CA ALA A 53 19.22 2.97 12.37
C ALA A 53 20.27 1.86 12.66
N LEU A 54 20.95 1.31 11.64
CA LEU A 54 22.10 0.42 11.84
C LEU A 54 23.36 1.19 12.24
N LEU A 55 23.49 2.47 11.83
CA LEU A 55 24.67 3.30 12.03
C LEU A 55 24.62 4.16 13.31
N ILE A 56 23.42 4.38 13.85
CA ILE A 56 23.20 5.17 15.06
C ILE A 56 22.43 4.35 16.12
N PRO A 57 22.58 4.63 17.43
CA PRO A 57 21.80 3.96 18.46
C PRO A 57 20.31 4.21 18.24
N PRO A 58 19.42 3.21 18.24
CA PRO A 58 18.00 3.45 18.00
C PRO A 58 17.38 4.34 19.08
N ALA A 59 16.39 5.15 18.70
CA ALA A 59 15.62 6.01 19.58
C ALA A 59 14.83 5.21 20.63
N ALA A 60 14.17 4.14 20.18
CA ALA A 60 13.36 3.26 21.01
C ALA A 60 13.48 1.79 20.54
N GLY A 61 13.13 0.87 21.43
CA GLY A 61 13.00 -0.54 21.08
C GLY A 61 11.63 -0.89 20.50
N LEU A 62 11.60 -1.85 19.57
CA LEU A 62 10.34 -2.45 19.09
C LEU A 62 9.57 -3.23 20.19
N GLY A 63 10.22 -3.60 21.29
CA GLY A 63 9.57 -4.29 22.41
C GLY A 63 8.77 -5.52 21.98
N ASN A 64 7.51 -5.60 22.41
CA ASN A 64 6.60 -6.71 22.09
C ASN A 64 6.18 -6.77 20.61
N LEU A 65 6.49 -5.75 19.79
CA LEU A 65 6.26 -5.82 18.33
C LEU A 65 7.34 -6.59 17.58
N ARG A 66 8.49 -6.91 18.21
CA ARG A 66 9.59 -7.60 17.52
C ARG A 66 9.16 -8.92 16.89
N LEU A 67 8.49 -9.78 17.67
CA LEU A 67 8.05 -11.10 17.18
C LEU A 67 6.90 -10.99 16.17
N PRO A 68 5.84 -10.19 16.39
CA PRO A 68 4.81 -9.96 15.37
C PRO A 68 5.36 -9.45 14.03
N LEU A 69 6.28 -8.48 14.05
CA LEU A 69 6.87 -7.94 12.82
C LEU A 69 7.77 -8.95 12.13
N ALA A 70 8.54 -9.74 12.88
CA ALA A 70 9.32 -10.84 12.33
C ALA A 70 8.43 -11.93 11.72
N ALA A 71 7.30 -12.25 12.37
CA ALA A 71 6.31 -13.18 11.85
C ALA A 71 5.66 -12.66 10.55
N ALA A 72 5.33 -11.36 10.48
CA ALA A 72 4.77 -10.75 9.27
C ALA A 72 5.79 -10.77 8.11
N ALA A 73 7.06 -10.46 8.37
CA ALA A 73 8.12 -10.56 7.38
C ALA A 73 8.34 -12.01 6.93
N GLY A 74 8.29 -12.96 7.87
CA GLY A 74 8.38 -14.39 7.59
C GLY A 74 7.20 -14.92 6.77
N ALA A 75 5.98 -14.46 7.05
CA ALA A 75 4.79 -14.83 6.27
C ALA A 75 4.88 -14.31 4.83
N ALA A 76 5.32 -13.06 4.62
CA ALA A 76 5.58 -12.52 3.28
C ALA A 76 6.70 -13.30 2.55
N ALA A 77 7.79 -13.63 3.24
CA ALA A 77 8.87 -14.42 2.65
C ALA A 77 8.42 -15.84 2.28
N LEU A 78 7.56 -16.46 3.09
CA LEU A 78 6.96 -17.77 2.79
C LEU A 78 5.99 -17.68 1.61
N ALA A 79 5.12 -16.67 1.55
CA ALA A 79 4.23 -16.43 0.43
C ALA A 79 5.02 -16.27 -0.88
N PHE A 80 6.09 -15.48 -0.86
CA PHE A 80 7.03 -15.36 -1.97
C PHE A 80 7.67 -16.70 -2.36
N ALA A 81 8.18 -17.46 -1.38
CA ALA A 81 8.85 -18.74 -1.64
C ALA A 81 7.93 -19.79 -2.28
N PHE A 82 6.62 -19.73 -1.99
CA PHE A 82 5.60 -20.61 -2.56
C PHE A 82 4.74 -19.95 -3.65
N SER A 83 5.19 -18.79 -4.15
CA SER A 83 4.50 -18.02 -5.18
C SER A 83 4.34 -18.80 -6.48
N VAL A 84 3.24 -18.57 -7.19
CA VAL A 84 3.05 -19.10 -8.56
C VAL A 84 3.87 -18.36 -9.62
N SER A 85 4.42 -17.18 -9.30
CA SER A 85 5.35 -16.45 -10.16
C SER A 85 6.31 -15.65 -9.29
N TRP A 86 7.53 -16.17 -9.09
CA TRP A 86 8.55 -15.49 -8.30
C TRP A 86 8.98 -14.13 -8.89
N PRO A 87 9.11 -13.93 -10.22
CA PRO A 87 9.50 -12.62 -10.76
C PRO A 87 8.42 -11.59 -10.46
N LEU A 88 7.15 -11.95 -10.65
CA LEU A 88 6.02 -11.09 -10.34
C LEU A 88 5.93 -10.78 -8.84
N SER A 89 6.13 -11.75 -7.96
CA SER A 89 6.14 -11.48 -6.51
C SER A 89 7.36 -10.66 -6.05
N LEU A 90 8.41 -10.54 -6.87
CA LEU A 90 9.57 -9.69 -6.58
C LEU A 90 9.42 -8.28 -7.14
N ALA A 91 9.02 -8.14 -8.41
CA ALA A 91 8.88 -6.85 -9.09
C ALA A 91 7.52 -6.18 -8.80
N GLY A 92 6.47 -6.99 -8.73
CA GLY A 92 5.07 -6.58 -8.67
C GLY A 92 4.49 -6.31 -10.05
N SER A 93 3.16 -6.33 -10.17
CA SER A 93 2.53 -6.01 -11.45
C SER A 93 2.68 -4.52 -11.76
N TYR A 94 2.81 -4.20 -13.04
CA TYR A 94 2.92 -2.83 -13.51
C TYR A 94 1.71 -2.00 -13.02
N THR A 95 1.97 -0.79 -12.51
CA THR A 95 1.00 0.10 -11.83
C THR A 95 0.51 -0.30 -10.41
N ARG A 96 1.01 -1.39 -9.83
CA ARG A 96 0.62 -1.85 -8.48
C ARG A 96 1.78 -1.99 -7.51
N TYR A 97 2.80 -2.77 -7.87
CA TYR A 97 4.05 -2.95 -7.12
C TYR A 97 3.88 -3.43 -5.65
N GLU A 98 2.81 -4.15 -5.32
CA GLU A 98 2.56 -4.69 -3.95
C GLU A 98 3.37 -5.98 -3.67
N SER A 99 4.61 -6.01 -4.15
CA SER A 99 5.54 -7.13 -4.15
C SER A 99 6.20 -7.36 -2.78
N LEU A 100 7.00 -8.43 -2.66
CA LEU A 100 7.76 -8.73 -1.44
C LEU A 100 8.60 -7.52 -0.95
N PRO A 101 9.41 -6.84 -1.79
CA PRO A 101 10.11 -5.62 -1.38
C PRO A 101 9.20 -4.56 -0.77
N MET A 102 8.00 -4.38 -1.32
CA MET A 102 7.01 -3.43 -0.78
C MET A 102 6.48 -3.87 0.59
N ARG A 103 6.12 -5.16 0.73
CA ARG A 103 5.67 -5.73 2.02
C ARG A 103 6.72 -5.58 3.11
N LEU A 104 8.01 -5.80 2.78
CA LEU A 104 9.12 -5.57 3.70
C LEU A 104 9.35 -4.08 3.97
N ALA A 105 9.18 -3.22 2.98
CA ALA A 105 9.30 -1.78 3.12
C ALA A 105 8.26 -1.22 4.11
N TYR A 106 7.03 -1.71 4.11
CA TYR A 106 6.02 -1.35 5.11
C TYR A 106 6.48 -1.61 6.54
N LEU A 107 6.94 -2.82 6.83
CA LEU A 107 7.48 -3.17 8.15
C LEU A 107 8.73 -2.32 8.47
N GLY A 108 9.55 -2.04 7.45
CA GLY A 108 10.71 -1.16 7.53
C GLY A 108 10.35 0.30 7.84
N LEU A 109 9.29 0.86 7.27
CA LEU A 109 8.80 2.21 7.58
C LEU A 109 8.29 2.30 9.03
N MET A 110 7.57 1.28 9.49
CA MET A 110 7.17 1.20 10.89
C MET A 110 8.40 1.17 11.81
N ALA A 111 9.37 0.31 11.53
CA ALA A 111 10.58 0.19 12.32
C ALA A 111 11.43 1.48 12.28
N THR A 112 11.51 2.12 11.10
CA THR A 112 12.17 3.41 10.89
C THR A 112 11.61 4.49 11.80
N SER A 113 10.29 4.64 11.85
CA SER A 113 9.66 5.61 12.77
C SER A 113 9.99 5.31 14.23
N VAL A 114 9.99 4.04 14.64
CA VAL A 114 10.35 3.67 16.03
C VAL A 114 11.82 3.95 16.34
N TRP A 115 12.72 3.68 15.39
CA TRP A 115 14.16 3.80 15.62
C TRP A 115 14.72 5.21 15.43
N LEU A 116 14.06 6.07 14.66
CA LEU A 116 14.58 7.42 14.36
C LEU A 116 13.86 8.54 15.13
N LEU A 117 12.59 8.38 15.51
CA LEU A 117 11.83 9.44 16.20
C LEU A 117 12.16 9.50 17.69
N ARG A 118 13.17 10.30 18.04
CA ARG A 118 13.62 10.52 19.43
C ARG A 118 12.78 11.57 20.14
N ARG A 119 12.51 12.68 19.46
CA ARG A 119 11.96 13.89 20.05
C ARG A 119 10.50 14.07 19.65
N ARG A 120 9.74 14.70 20.54
CA ARG A 120 8.34 15.09 20.27
C ARG A 120 8.19 15.93 19.01
N VAL A 121 9.13 16.85 18.75
CA VAL A 121 9.13 17.69 17.56
C VAL A 121 9.20 16.88 16.27
N GLU A 122 9.93 15.76 16.27
CA GLU A 122 10.05 14.88 15.10
C GLU A 122 8.73 14.15 14.83
N ARG A 123 8.07 13.64 15.88
CA ARG A 123 6.73 13.02 15.77
C ARG A 123 5.67 14.05 15.35
N ASP A 124 5.73 15.26 15.91
CA ASP A 124 4.87 16.37 15.53
C ASP A 124 5.09 16.75 14.05
N ALA A 125 6.33 16.69 13.55
CA ALA A 125 6.67 16.94 12.15
C ALA A 125 6.11 15.85 11.21
N VAL A 126 6.13 14.57 11.59
CA VAL A 126 5.49 13.50 10.80
C VAL A 126 4.00 13.76 10.63
N VAL A 127 3.30 14.05 11.73
CA VAL A 127 1.85 14.33 11.70
C VAL A 127 1.55 15.58 10.88
N ALA A 128 2.32 16.66 11.08
CA ALA A 128 2.13 17.90 10.32
C ALA A 128 2.41 17.72 8.82
N ALA A 129 3.50 17.04 8.46
CA ALA A 129 3.85 16.72 7.09
C ALA A 129 2.75 15.91 6.38
N PHE A 130 2.27 14.85 7.03
CA PHE A 130 1.23 13.98 6.48
C PHE A 130 -0.09 14.73 6.26
N VAL A 131 -0.56 15.47 7.26
CA VAL A 131 -1.82 16.24 7.16
C VAL A 131 -1.69 17.36 6.14
N PHE A 132 -0.56 18.07 6.12
CA PHE A 132 -0.32 19.13 5.13
C PHE A 132 -0.31 18.57 3.71
N GLY A 133 0.44 17.49 3.45
CA GLY A 133 0.48 16.85 2.13
C GLY A 133 -0.90 16.37 1.69
N THR A 134 -1.65 15.74 2.60
CA THR A 134 -3.04 15.30 2.32
C THR A 134 -3.97 16.48 2.05
N THR A 135 -3.80 17.59 2.77
CA THR A 135 -4.58 18.82 2.56
C THR A 135 -4.32 19.42 1.18
N VAL A 136 -3.07 19.49 0.74
CA VAL A 136 -2.71 19.96 -0.60
C VAL A 136 -3.33 19.05 -1.68
N ALA A 137 -3.23 17.73 -1.54
CA ALA A 137 -3.87 16.80 -2.46
C ALA A 137 -5.41 16.99 -2.52
N CYS A 138 -6.06 17.28 -1.38
CA CYS A 138 -7.49 17.63 -1.37
C CYS A 138 -7.79 18.94 -2.10
N LEU A 139 -6.93 19.96 -1.97
CA LEU A 139 -7.09 21.22 -2.70
C LEU A 139 -6.92 21.01 -4.21
N GLU A 140 -5.98 20.17 -4.61
CA GLU A 140 -5.81 19.76 -6.01
C GLU A 140 -7.03 18.98 -6.52
N ALA A 141 -7.59 18.06 -5.72
CA ALA A 141 -8.84 17.37 -6.07
C ALA A 141 -10.02 18.33 -6.22
N LEU A 142 -10.11 19.35 -5.37
CA LEU A 142 -11.12 20.40 -5.52
C LEU A 142 -10.91 21.20 -6.81
N GLN A 143 -9.67 21.56 -7.14
CA GLN A 143 -9.35 22.21 -8.40
C GLN A 143 -9.76 21.34 -9.60
N GLN A 144 -9.44 20.04 -9.58
CA GLN A 144 -9.85 19.08 -10.60
C GLN A 144 -11.38 19.03 -10.75
N ALA A 145 -12.11 19.04 -9.63
CA ALA A 145 -13.57 19.08 -9.62
C ALA A 145 -14.11 20.38 -10.23
N PHE A 146 -13.57 21.55 -9.85
CA PHE A 146 -13.95 22.84 -10.45
C PHE A 146 -13.61 22.92 -11.94
N ALA A 147 -12.54 22.28 -12.37
CA ALA A 147 -12.13 22.19 -13.76
C ALA A 147 -12.95 21.18 -14.58
N ASN A 148 -13.87 20.43 -13.97
CA ASN A 148 -14.67 19.37 -14.61
C ASN A 148 -13.81 18.38 -15.41
N VAL A 149 -12.73 17.88 -14.81
CA VAL A 149 -11.90 16.85 -15.45
C VAL A 149 -12.73 15.61 -15.76
N SER A 150 -12.34 14.85 -16.79
CA SER A 150 -13.07 13.66 -17.27
C SER A 150 -12.99 12.45 -16.35
N PHE A 151 -12.19 12.53 -15.29
CA PHE A 151 -11.97 11.46 -14.31
C PHE A 151 -12.44 11.89 -12.93
N ARG A 152 -12.60 10.92 -12.04
CA ARG A 152 -12.99 11.18 -10.64
C ARG A 152 -11.85 11.93 -9.93
N PRO A 153 -12.08 13.12 -9.35
CA PRO A 153 -11.03 13.90 -8.71
C PRO A 153 -10.24 13.11 -7.66
N ASP A 154 -8.92 13.15 -7.78
CA ASP A 154 -7.98 12.30 -7.05
C ASP A 154 -6.78 13.05 -6.46
N GLY A 155 -6.63 14.35 -6.73
CA GLY A 155 -5.53 15.15 -6.18
C GLY A 155 -4.15 14.66 -6.61
N ASN A 156 -4.02 14.24 -7.87
CA ASN A 156 -2.79 13.69 -8.46
C ASN A 156 -2.29 12.42 -7.77
N LEU A 157 -3.19 11.63 -7.20
CA LEU A 157 -2.88 10.32 -6.63
C LEU A 157 -3.05 9.17 -7.65
N GLY A 158 -3.66 9.43 -8.80
CA GLY A 158 -4.01 8.42 -9.81
C GLY A 158 -5.28 7.64 -9.47
N ASN A 159 -5.85 7.84 -8.28
CA ASN A 159 -7.12 7.23 -7.88
C ASN A 159 -7.78 7.96 -6.70
N ALA A 160 -9.06 8.30 -6.85
CA ALA A 160 -9.83 8.99 -5.82
C ALA A 160 -10.02 8.20 -4.52
N ASN A 161 -10.06 6.86 -4.56
CA ASN A 161 -10.11 6.05 -3.34
C ASN A 161 -8.79 6.07 -2.57
N LEU A 162 -7.65 6.26 -3.25
CA LEU A 162 -6.35 6.39 -2.60
C LEU A 162 -6.27 7.72 -1.83
N LEU A 163 -6.74 8.82 -2.43
CA LEU A 163 -6.85 10.10 -1.72
C LEU A 163 -7.78 9.98 -0.51
N ALA A 164 -8.92 9.31 -0.68
CA ALA A 164 -9.83 9.05 0.43
C ALA A 164 -9.19 8.23 1.56
N ALA A 165 -8.32 7.26 1.26
CA ALA A 165 -7.56 6.51 2.25
C ALA A 165 -6.69 7.44 3.11
N LEU A 166 -5.96 8.38 2.47
CA LEU A 166 -5.14 9.36 3.18
C LEU A 166 -5.99 10.29 4.07
N ILE A 167 -7.14 10.74 3.55
CA ILE A 167 -8.10 11.56 4.29
C ILE A 167 -8.58 10.84 5.56
N THR A 168 -8.89 9.54 5.48
CA THR A 168 -9.36 8.77 6.65
C THR A 168 -8.36 8.77 7.81
N MET A 169 -7.07 8.82 7.50
CA MET A 169 -6.00 8.92 8.49
C MET A 169 -5.76 10.37 8.94
N ALA A 170 -5.78 11.32 8.01
CA ALA A 170 -5.39 12.71 8.27
C ALA A 170 -6.44 13.51 9.05
N VAL A 171 -7.74 13.24 8.85
CA VAL A 171 -8.84 13.94 9.54
C VAL A 171 -8.77 13.81 11.08
N PRO A 172 -8.71 12.61 11.69
CA PRO A 172 -8.63 12.51 13.14
C PRO A 172 -7.35 13.15 13.72
N LEU A 173 -6.24 13.14 12.97
CA LEU A 173 -5.02 13.83 13.35
C LEU A 173 -5.22 15.35 13.38
N ALA A 174 -5.82 15.92 12.34
CA ALA A 174 -6.07 17.37 12.25
C ALA A 174 -7.06 17.84 13.32
N ILE A 175 -8.14 17.09 13.56
CA ILE A 175 -9.13 17.39 14.61
C ILE A 175 -8.48 17.44 15.99
N ASP A 176 -7.67 16.43 16.32
CA ASP A 176 -6.97 16.38 17.61
C ASP A 176 -6.01 17.57 17.77
N ARG A 177 -5.27 17.95 16.73
CA ARG A 177 -4.38 19.12 16.77
C ARG A 177 -5.13 20.43 16.91
N ALA A 178 -6.25 20.60 16.21
CA ALA A 178 -7.12 21.77 16.35
C ALA A 178 -7.70 21.88 17.78
N ARG A 179 -8.16 20.77 18.36
CA ARG A 179 -8.75 20.72 19.71
C ARG A 179 -7.77 21.12 20.81
N ARG A 180 -6.47 20.85 20.64
CA ARG A 180 -5.42 21.17 21.62
C ARG A 180 -5.15 22.67 21.76
N GLY A 181 -5.65 23.50 20.85
CA GLY A 181 -5.39 24.94 20.89
C GLY A 181 -3.99 25.33 20.36
N GLY A 182 -3.65 26.61 20.53
CA GLY A 182 -2.34 27.18 20.14
C GLY A 182 -2.37 28.02 18.85
N LEU A 183 -1.20 28.46 18.41
CA LEU A 183 -1.04 29.38 17.28
C LEU A 183 -1.56 28.80 15.94
N PHE A 184 -1.55 27.47 15.79
CA PHE A 184 -1.86 26.78 14.54
C PHE A 184 -3.29 26.21 14.46
N VAL A 185 -4.19 26.57 15.39
CA VAL A 185 -5.58 26.05 15.38
C VAL A 185 -6.29 26.33 14.06
N GLY A 186 -6.15 27.56 13.53
CA GLY A 186 -6.75 27.97 12.25
C GLY A 186 -6.34 27.04 11.09
N PRO A 187 -5.03 26.87 10.81
CA PRO A 187 -4.55 25.92 9.81
C PRO A 187 -5.04 24.48 9.99
N TRP A 188 -5.09 23.95 11.21
CA TRP A 188 -5.62 22.60 11.46
C TRP A 188 -7.12 22.50 11.15
N ALA A 189 -7.91 23.48 11.57
CA ALA A 189 -9.34 23.53 11.28
C ALA A 189 -9.61 23.69 9.77
N ALA A 190 -8.84 24.55 9.08
CA ALA A 190 -8.91 24.72 7.64
C ALA A 190 -8.56 23.42 6.90
N SER A 191 -7.58 22.67 7.39
CA SER A 191 -7.21 21.35 6.85
C SER A 191 -8.37 20.35 6.96
N VAL A 192 -9.10 20.33 8.09
CA VAL A 192 -10.30 19.48 8.24
C VAL A 192 -11.37 19.84 7.21
N VAL A 193 -11.61 21.13 6.98
CA VAL A 193 -12.58 21.60 5.98
C VAL A 193 -12.15 21.20 4.56
N ALA A 194 -10.89 21.44 4.21
CA ALA A 194 -10.34 21.05 2.91
C ALA A 194 -10.41 19.53 2.69
N MET A 195 -10.11 18.72 3.70
CA MET A 195 -10.22 17.27 3.61
C MET A 195 -11.67 16.77 3.53
N ALA A 196 -12.62 17.42 4.21
CA ALA A 196 -14.03 17.11 4.07
C ALA A 196 -14.54 17.41 2.65
N ALA A 197 -14.15 18.57 2.09
CA ALA A 197 -14.47 18.93 0.72
C ALA A 197 -13.79 18.00 -0.29
N GLY A 198 -12.52 17.66 -0.06
CA GLY A 198 -11.78 16.63 -0.82
C GLY A 198 -12.52 15.29 -0.83
N LEU A 199 -12.96 14.81 0.34
CA LEU A 199 -13.72 13.57 0.45
C LEU A 199 -15.02 13.59 -0.36
N VAL A 200 -15.74 14.71 -0.36
CA VAL A 200 -16.96 14.88 -1.16
C VAL A 200 -16.66 14.76 -2.65
N VAL A 201 -15.65 15.47 -3.17
CA VAL A 201 -15.32 15.40 -4.60
C VAL A 201 -14.70 14.07 -5.00
N THR A 202 -14.03 13.39 -4.06
CA THR A 202 -13.62 12.01 -4.31
C THR A 202 -14.82 11.09 -4.40
N THR A 203 -16.05 11.41 -3.96
CA THR A 203 -17.19 10.45 -3.97
C THR A 203 -16.91 9.07 -3.34
N SER A 204 -15.92 8.96 -2.43
CA SER A 204 -15.48 7.67 -1.86
C SER A 204 -16.35 7.21 -0.69
N ARG A 205 -17.15 6.16 -0.93
CA ARG A 205 -18.02 5.52 0.09
C ARG A 205 -17.21 4.92 1.24
N SER A 206 -16.17 4.14 0.93
CA SER A 206 -15.28 3.55 1.95
C SER A 206 -14.47 4.61 2.68
N GLY A 207 -14.11 5.71 2.01
CA GLY A 207 -13.49 6.89 2.63
C GLY A 207 -14.37 7.52 3.72
N ALA A 208 -15.65 7.73 3.41
CA ALA A 208 -16.63 8.26 4.39
C ALA A 208 -16.77 7.34 5.61
N LEU A 209 -16.88 6.02 5.40
CA LEU A 209 -16.93 5.05 6.49
C LEU A 209 -15.65 5.08 7.35
N GLY A 210 -14.48 5.18 6.72
CA GLY A 210 -13.21 5.27 7.43
C GLY A 210 -13.06 6.57 8.23
N VAL A 211 -13.53 7.72 7.73
CA VAL A 211 -13.56 8.97 8.51
C VAL A 211 -14.51 8.85 9.72
N ILE A 212 -15.70 8.28 9.54
CA ILE A 212 -16.65 8.04 10.65
C ILE A 212 -15.99 7.14 11.71
N ALA A 213 -15.36 6.05 11.29
CA ALA A 213 -14.67 5.12 12.18
C ALA A 213 -13.48 5.76 12.89
N GLY A 214 -12.65 6.52 12.18
CA GLY A 214 -11.49 7.22 12.75
C GLY A 214 -11.90 8.28 13.77
N CYS A 215 -12.86 9.14 13.42
CA CYS A 215 -13.39 10.14 14.35
C CYS A 215 -14.07 9.50 15.57
N GLY A 216 -14.83 8.42 15.37
CA GLY A 216 -15.43 7.65 16.45
C GLY A 216 -14.38 7.02 17.39
N ALA A 217 -13.32 6.43 16.83
CA ALA A 217 -12.20 5.90 17.59
C ALA A 217 -11.46 6.99 18.38
N LEU A 218 -11.26 8.18 17.79
CA LEU A 218 -10.68 9.32 18.49
C LEU A 218 -11.51 9.70 19.71
N LEU A 219 -12.84 9.77 19.57
CA LEU A 219 -13.74 10.04 20.70
C LEU A 219 -13.62 8.95 21.77
N VAL A 220 -13.71 7.66 21.40
CA VAL A 220 -13.61 6.52 22.33
C VAL A 220 -12.29 6.51 23.11
N LEU A 221 -11.18 6.88 22.47
CA LEU A 221 -9.86 6.89 23.08
C LEU A 221 -9.61 8.15 23.93
N ALA A 222 -10.20 9.30 23.57
CA ALA A 222 -9.99 10.57 24.24
C ALA A 222 -10.89 10.81 25.48
N VAL A 223 -11.89 9.96 25.72
CA VAL A 223 -12.83 10.10 26.85
C VAL A 223 -12.49 9.19 28.06
N PRO A 224 -13.00 9.51 29.27
CA PRO A 224 -12.90 8.63 30.43
C PRO A 224 -13.49 7.23 30.20
N ARG A 225 -12.92 6.21 30.87
CA ARG A 225 -13.29 4.78 30.71
C ARG A 225 -14.78 4.48 30.85
N ARG A 226 -15.49 5.21 31.72
CA ARG A 226 -16.95 5.04 31.90
C ARG A 226 -17.78 5.29 30.64
N PHE A 227 -17.27 6.08 29.69
CA PHE A 227 -17.95 6.38 28.42
C PHE A 227 -17.45 5.53 27.25
N THR A 228 -16.46 4.67 27.46
CA THR A 228 -15.87 3.84 26.39
C THR A 228 -16.92 2.95 25.72
N VAL A 229 -17.64 2.14 26.48
CA VAL A 229 -18.61 1.18 25.92
C VAL A 229 -19.72 1.87 25.14
N PRO A 230 -20.42 2.89 25.69
CA PRO A 230 -21.49 3.56 24.93
C PRO A 230 -20.96 4.27 23.68
N LEU A 231 -19.78 4.92 23.73
CA LEU A 231 -19.22 5.58 22.55
C LEU A 231 -18.70 4.58 21.51
N ALA A 232 -18.16 3.44 21.93
CA ALA A 232 -17.75 2.38 21.02
C ALA A 232 -18.97 1.77 20.32
N ALA A 233 -20.06 1.53 21.06
CA ALA A 233 -21.32 1.08 20.49
C ALA A 233 -21.92 2.12 19.52
N ALA A 234 -21.90 3.40 19.89
CA ALA A 234 -22.37 4.48 19.02
C ALA A 234 -21.51 4.61 17.74
N SER A 235 -20.18 4.50 17.86
CA SER A 235 -19.27 4.51 16.71
C SER A 235 -19.52 3.32 15.79
N ALA A 236 -19.69 2.11 16.33
CA ALA A 236 -20.01 0.92 15.56
C ALA A 236 -21.38 1.04 14.87
N ALA A 237 -22.39 1.56 15.58
CA ALA A 237 -23.71 1.83 15.03
C ALA A 237 -23.67 2.89 13.92
N ALA A 238 -22.83 3.93 14.03
CA ALA A 238 -22.67 4.95 12.99
C ALA A 238 -22.05 4.36 11.71
N VAL A 239 -21.01 3.53 11.83
CA VAL A 239 -20.42 2.83 10.68
C VAL A 239 -21.43 1.85 10.07
N GLY A 240 -22.09 1.03 10.89
CA GLY A 240 -23.11 0.08 10.43
C GLY A 240 -24.32 0.77 9.76
N GLY A 241 -24.78 1.89 10.32
CA GLY A 241 -25.81 2.74 9.73
C GLY A 241 -25.36 3.36 8.41
N GLY A 242 -24.10 3.78 8.30
CA GLY A 242 -23.51 4.25 7.04
C GLY A 242 -23.47 3.16 5.97
N VAL A 243 -23.06 1.94 6.32
CA VAL A 243 -23.09 0.78 5.42
C VAL A 243 -24.53 0.50 4.97
N LEU A 244 -25.49 0.46 5.90
CA LEU A 244 -26.89 0.23 5.56
C LEU A 244 -27.44 1.34 4.66
N PHE A 245 -27.13 2.60 4.93
CA PHE A 245 -27.52 3.73 4.09
C PHE A 245 -26.95 3.61 2.67
N ILE A 246 -25.68 3.22 2.52
CA ILE A 246 -25.08 2.96 1.21
C ILE A 246 -25.84 1.85 0.48
N LEU A 247 -26.13 0.73 1.15
CA LEU A 247 -26.80 -0.43 0.54
C LEU A 247 -28.26 -0.16 0.15
N LEU A 248 -28.97 0.65 0.93
CA LEU A 248 -30.40 0.96 0.73
C LEU A 248 -30.65 2.20 -0.14
N SER A 249 -29.61 2.92 -0.56
CA SER A 249 -29.73 4.13 -1.39
C SER A 249 -29.11 3.92 -2.78
N PRO A 250 -29.31 4.86 -3.73
CA PRO A 250 -28.61 4.84 -5.02
C PRO A 250 -27.08 4.80 -4.90
N LEU A 251 -26.52 5.16 -3.73
CA LEU A 251 -25.09 5.07 -3.48
C LEU A 251 -24.53 3.66 -3.63
N ARG A 252 -25.34 2.60 -3.55
CA ARG A 252 -24.90 1.21 -3.75
C ARG A 252 -24.28 0.95 -5.13
N ALA A 253 -24.60 1.78 -6.13
CA ALA A 253 -24.12 1.67 -7.51
C ALA A 253 -23.30 2.90 -7.94
N LEU A 254 -22.92 3.77 -7.00
CA LEU A 254 -22.13 4.96 -7.29
C LEU A 254 -20.80 4.62 -7.98
N ASN A 255 -20.42 5.40 -8.99
CA ASN A 255 -19.20 5.24 -9.80
C ASN A 255 -19.10 3.87 -10.50
N ASP A 256 -20.23 3.31 -10.95
CA ASP A 256 -20.31 2.02 -11.65
C ASP A 256 -19.68 0.85 -10.89
N ASP A 257 -19.68 0.94 -9.55
CA ASP A 257 -19.12 -0.05 -8.63
C ASP A 257 -20.24 -0.62 -7.72
N PRO A 258 -21.08 -1.52 -8.25
CA PRO A 258 -22.23 -2.03 -7.52
C PRO A 258 -21.81 -2.99 -6.39
N ALA A 259 -22.39 -2.81 -5.20
CA ALA A 259 -22.08 -3.64 -4.03
C ALA A 259 -22.28 -5.16 -4.26
N GLY A 260 -23.24 -5.54 -5.11
CA GLY A 260 -23.48 -6.94 -5.47
C GLY A 260 -22.29 -7.59 -6.19
N LEU A 261 -21.61 -6.83 -7.06
CA LEU A 261 -20.41 -7.28 -7.77
C LEU A 261 -19.29 -7.65 -6.79
N ARG A 262 -19.09 -6.80 -5.77
CA ARG A 262 -18.08 -7.03 -4.73
C ARG A 262 -18.36 -8.29 -3.91
N LEU A 263 -19.64 -8.59 -3.62
CA LEU A 263 -20.00 -9.81 -2.89
C LEU A 263 -19.65 -11.08 -3.67
N HIS A 264 -19.91 -11.10 -4.97
CA HIS A 264 -19.51 -12.21 -5.83
C HIS A 264 -17.98 -12.31 -5.94
N LEU A 265 -17.29 -11.17 -6.11
CA LEU A 265 -15.82 -11.12 -6.15
C LEU A 265 -15.20 -11.69 -4.87
N TRP A 266 -15.79 -11.39 -3.71
CA TRP A 266 -15.35 -11.94 -2.42
C TRP A 266 -15.62 -13.44 -2.31
N GLN A 267 -16.72 -13.95 -2.88
CA GLN A 267 -16.96 -15.40 -2.94
C GLN A 267 -15.91 -16.11 -3.81
N ASP A 268 -15.58 -15.54 -4.98
CA ASP A 268 -14.53 -16.05 -5.86
C ASP A 268 -13.16 -16.00 -5.16
N GLY A 269 -12.87 -14.91 -4.44
CA GLY A 269 -11.66 -14.77 -3.61
C GLY A 269 -11.58 -15.79 -2.46
N LEU A 270 -12.70 -16.13 -1.82
CA LEU A 270 -12.74 -17.19 -0.81
C LEU A 270 -12.44 -18.57 -1.41
N ARG A 271 -12.92 -18.86 -2.62
CA ARG A 271 -12.58 -20.10 -3.34
C ARG A 271 -11.10 -20.14 -3.69
N MET A 272 -10.54 -19.01 -4.13
CA MET A 272 -9.11 -18.88 -4.41
C MET A 272 -8.26 -19.09 -3.14
N PHE A 273 -8.66 -18.50 -2.01
CA PHE A 273 -8.02 -18.74 -0.71
C PHE A 273 -8.08 -20.21 -0.31
N ALA A 274 -9.24 -20.86 -0.45
CA ALA A 274 -9.43 -22.26 -0.09
C ALA A 274 -8.52 -23.22 -0.89
N ALA A 275 -8.10 -22.83 -2.09
CA ALA A 275 -7.18 -23.62 -2.91
C ALA A 275 -5.72 -23.60 -2.42
N ARG A 276 -5.29 -22.54 -1.71
CA ARG A 276 -3.94 -22.43 -1.11
C ARG A 276 -3.97 -21.74 0.26
N PRO A 277 -4.57 -22.37 1.29
CA PRO A 277 -4.93 -21.67 2.52
C PRO A 277 -3.76 -21.34 3.46
N LEU A 278 -2.61 -21.99 3.31
CA LEU A 278 -1.49 -21.82 4.25
C LEU A 278 -0.66 -20.56 3.95
N THR A 279 -0.05 -20.51 2.77
CA THR A 279 0.87 -19.45 2.34
C THR A 279 0.30 -18.56 1.24
N GLY A 280 -0.90 -18.88 0.73
CA GLY A 280 -1.51 -18.15 -0.38
C GLY A 280 -0.87 -18.45 -1.74
N TRP A 281 -1.14 -17.56 -2.69
CA TRP A 281 -0.67 -17.64 -4.08
C TRP A 281 0.64 -16.89 -4.34
N GLY A 282 1.09 -16.06 -3.40
CA GLY A 282 2.24 -15.16 -3.53
C GLY A 282 1.82 -13.72 -3.81
N GLU A 283 2.66 -12.77 -3.42
CA GLU A 283 2.44 -11.34 -3.66
C GLU A 283 2.21 -11.04 -5.15
N GLU A 284 1.24 -10.18 -5.47
CA GLU A 284 0.93 -9.69 -6.82
C GLU A 284 0.50 -10.75 -7.86
N THR A 285 0.38 -12.02 -7.46
CA THR A 285 0.00 -13.11 -8.38
C THR A 285 -1.49 -13.31 -8.57
N THR A 286 -2.32 -12.53 -7.86
CA THR A 286 -3.78 -12.67 -7.96
C THR A 286 -4.25 -12.59 -9.41
N GLY A 287 -3.76 -11.61 -10.19
CA GLY A 287 -4.09 -11.47 -11.61
C GLY A 287 -3.73 -12.69 -12.49
N LEU A 288 -2.75 -13.53 -12.10
CA LEU A 288 -2.38 -14.73 -12.86
C LEU A 288 -3.27 -15.95 -12.59
N ALA A 289 -3.96 -15.96 -11.45
CA ALA A 289 -4.63 -17.14 -10.93
C ALA A 289 -6.13 -16.94 -10.74
N PHE A 290 -6.60 -15.70 -10.65
CA PHE A 290 -7.97 -15.41 -10.26
C PHE A 290 -9.00 -15.89 -11.29
N GLY A 291 -8.65 -15.88 -12.58
CA GLY A 291 -9.48 -16.41 -13.68
C GLY A 291 -10.04 -17.82 -13.44
N LYS A 292 -9.30 -18.68 -12.73
CA LYS A 292 -9.72 -20.06 -12.40
C LYS A 292 -10.90 -20.13 -11.43
N PHE A 293 -11.21 -19.03 -10.75
CA PHE A 293 -12.21 -18.94 -9.69
C PHE A 293 -13.37 -18.01 -10.03
N LEU A 294 -13.26 -17.23 -11.12
CA LEU A 294 -14.31 -16.29 -11.52
C LEU A 294 -15.59 -17.04 -11.89
N THR A 295 -16.72 -16.60 -11.33
CA THR A 295 -18.03 -17.20 -11.60
C THR A 295 -18.92 -16.39 -12.54
N GLN A 296 -18.48 -15.19 -12.92
CA GLN A 296 -19.16 -14.33 -13.86
C GLN A 296 -18.15 -13.46 -14.60
N ASP A 297 -18.60 -12.87 -15.70
CA ASP A 297 -17.82 -11.89 -16.45
C ASP A 297 -17.87 -10.55 -15.72
N TYR A 298 -16.71 -10.09 -15.24
CA TYR A 298 -16.55 -8.75 -14.69
C TYR A 298 -15.81 -7.80 -15.65
N ALA A 299 -15.53 -8.24 -16.89
CA ALA A 299 -14.77 -7.49 -17.87
C ALA A 299 -15.50 -6.19 -18.22
N GLY A 300 -14.75 -5.10 -18.27
CA GLY A 300 -15.28 -3.75 -18.48
C GLY A 300 -15.90 -3.09 -17.24
N GLN A 301 -15.92 -3.76 -16.08
CA GLN A 301 -16.42 -3.18 -14.81
C GLN A 301 -15.32 -3.00 -13.76
N VAL A 302 -14.38 -3.96 -13.64
CA VAL A 302 -13.30 -3.94 -12.64
C VAL A 302 -12.02 -4.58 -13.22
N THR A 303 -10.84 -4.07 -12.82
CA THR A 303 -9.56 -4.74 -13.11
C THR A 303 -9.43 -6.01 -12.26
N PHE A 304 -9.20 -7.16 -12.90
CA PHE A 304 -9.20 -8.50 -12.27
C PHE A 304 -7.94 -8.84 -11.45
N ASP A 305 -7.17 -7.85 -11.05
CA ASP A 305 -5.89 -8.05 -10.40
C ASP A 305 -6.01 -8.19 -8.88
N ARG A 306 -7.15 -7.83 -8.25
CA ARG A 306 -7.34 -7.86 -6.79
C ARG A 306 -8.77 -8.23 -6.35
N VAL A 307 -8.88 -8.72 -5.11
CA VAL A 307 -10.16 -9.18 -4.53
C VAL A 307 -11.02 -8.05 -3.95
N HIS A 308 -10.49 -6.82 -3.86
CA HIS A 308 -11.22 -5.65 -3.34
C HIS A 308 -11.73 -5.80 -1.89
N SER A 309 -10.98 -6.55 -1.08
CA SER A 309 -11.03 -6.53 0.39
C SER A 309 -9.63 -6.81 0.95
N GLY A 310 -9.04 -5.91 1.73
CA GLY A 310 -7.64 -6.04 2.17
C GLY A 310 -7.41 -7.30 3.01
N VAL A 311 -8.40 -7.71 3.81
CA VAL A 311 -8.32 -8.95 4.60
C VAL A 311 -8.31 -10.17 3.67
N LEU A 312 -9.21 -10.20 2.69
CA LEU A 312 -9.28 -11.33 1.77
C LEU A 312 -8.10 -11.34 0.78
N ASP A 313 -7.57 -10.18 0.42
CA ASP A 313 -6.38 -10.02 -0.40
C ASP A 313 -5.14 -10.58 0.31
N VAL A 314 -4.96 -10.29 1.61
CA VAL A 314 -3.93 -10.93 2.44
C VAL A 314 -4.16 -12.44 2.54
N ALA A 315 -5.41 -12.88 2.70
CA ALA A 315 -5.73 -14.31 2.75
C ALA A 315 -5.34 -15.01 1.44
N VAL A 316 -5.68 -14.43 0.29
CA VAL A 316 -5.37 -14.97 -1.03
C VAL A 316 -3.87 -14.96 -1.31
N THR A 317 -3.17 -13.88 -0.97
CA THR A 317 -1.75 -13.71 -1.31
C THR A 317 -0.81 -14.39 -0.31
N GLN A 318 -1.11 -14.36 0.99
CA GLN A 318 -0.24 -14.84 2.08
C GLN A 318 -0.87 -15.95 2.96
N GLY A 319 -2.11 -16.34 2.69
CA GLY A 319 -2.79 -17.39 3.44
C GLY A 319 -3.11 -17.05 4.89
N VAL A 320 -3.45 -18.07 5.67
CA VAL A 320 -3.73 -17.95 7.10
C VAL A 320 -2.50 -17.49 7.88
N LEU A 321 -1.28 -17.78 7.39
CA LEU A 321 -0.05 -17.33 8.03
C LEU A 321 0.10 -15.81 7.95
N GLY A 322 -0.18 -15.21 6.78
CA GLY A 322 -0.21 -13.75 6.62
C GLY A 322 -1.28 -13.10 7.49
N LEU A 323 -2.51 -13.64 7.47
CA LEU A 323 -3.61 -13.16 8.32
C LEU A 323 -3.27 -13.20 9.81
N ALA A 324 -2.73 -14.32 10.28
CA ALA A 324 -2.37 -14.48 11.68
C ALA A 324 -1.23 -13.55 12.09
N ALA A 325 -0.22 -13.39 11.24
CA ALA A 325 0.92 -12.52 11.52
C ALA A 325 0.54 -11.04 11.55
N LEU A 326 -0.20 -10.55 10.56
CA LEU A 326 -0.67 -9.16 10.53
C LEU A 326 -1.71 -8.91 11.63
N GLY A 327 -2.61 -9.86 11.88
CA GLY A 327 -3.54 -9.82 13.01
C GLY A 327 -2.80 -9.69 14.34
N TRP A 328 -1.70 -10.43 14.52
CA TRP A 328 -0.87 -10.33 15.73
C TRP A 328 -0.23 -8.95 15.88
N VAL A 329 0.28 -8.36 14.79
CA VAL A 329 0.80 -6.98 14.79
C VAL A 329 -0.29 -5.99 15.25
N LEU A 330 -1.47 -6.04 14.63
CA LEU A 330 -2.58 -5.14 14.95
C LEU A 330 -3.05 -5.32 16.40
N VAL A 331 -3.16 -6.55 16.89
CA VAL A 331 -3.55 -6.83 18.29
C VAL A 331 -2.54 -6.24 19.27
N VAL A 332 -1.24 -6.43 19.06
CA VAL A 332 -0.21 -5.87 19.94
C VAL A 332 -0.22 -4.34 19.90
N LEU A 333 -0.34 -3.77 18.69
CA LEU A 333 -0.38 -2.32 18.48
C LEU A 333 -1.58 -1.67 19.18
N PHE A 334 -2.80 -2.16 18.93
CA PHE A 334 -4.01 -1.58 19.49
C PHE A 334 -4.18 -1.87 20.99
N ARG A 335 -3.69 -3.01 21.49
CA ARG A 335 -3.62 -3.23 22.95
C ARG A 335 -2.70 -2.24 23.65
N ALA A 336 -1.55 -1.93 23.05
CA ALA A 336 -0.64 -0.92 23.59
C ALA A 336 -1.24 0.49 23.52
N ALA A 337 -1.84 0.84 22.38
CA ALA A 337 -2.54 2.11 22.21
C ALA A 337 -3.67 2.27 23.25
N TRP A 338 -4.45 1.21 23.49
CA TRP A 338 -5.49 1.21 24.51
C TRP A 338 -4.94 1.42 25.92
N ALA A 339 -3.87 0.71 26.27
CA ALA A 339 -3.22 0.82 27.58
C ALA A 339 -2.61 2.21 27.82
N LYS A 340 -2.19 2.89 26.75
CA LYS A 340 -1.49 4.19 26.79
C LYS A 340 -2.30 5.34 26.19
N ARG A 341 -3.62 5.20 26.13
CA ARG A 341 -4.52 6.20 25.51
C ARG A 341 -4.55 7.56 26.19
N GLU A 342 -4.03 7.66 27.42
CA GLU A 342 -3.89 8.93 28.14
C GLU A 342 -2.65 9.72 27.69
N GLU A 343 -1.70 9.06 27.02
CA GLU A 343 -0.55 9.72 26.43
C GLU A 343 -0.99 10.61 25.28
N ARG A 344 -0.47 11.84 25.25
CA ARG A 344 -0.91 12.91 24.35
C ARG A 344 -1.16 12.42 22.92
N ASP A 345 -0.18 11.84 22.23
CA ASP A 345 -0.27 11.60 20.79
C ASP A 345 -0.96 10.26 20.42
N VAL A 346 -1.26 9.41 21.40
CA VAL A 346 -1.78 8.04 21.17
C VAL A 346 -3.19 8.01 20.58
N PRO A 347 -4.19 8.74 21.12
CA PRO A 347 -5.57 8.67 20.62
C PRO A 347 -5.71 8.98 19.13
N ALA A 348 -5.08 10.06 18.67
CA ALA A 348 -5.21 10.54 17.29
C ALA A 348 -4.50 9.62 16.29
N LEU A 349 -3.30 9.14 16.62
CA LEU A 349 -2.57 8.20 15.78
C LEU A 349 -3.30 6.85 15.71
N ALA A 350 -3.78 6.31 16.84
CA ALA A 350 -4.57 5.07 16.82
C ALA A 350 -5.89 5.23 16.06
N ALA A 351 -6.57 6.37 16.19
CA ALA A 351 -7.77 6.70 15.43
C ALA A 351 -7.52 6.74 13.91
N ALA A 352 -6.41 7.31 13.47
CA ALA A 352 -6.00 7.29 12.06
C ALA A 352 -5.87 5.86 11.53
N LEU A 353 -5.22 4.98 12.29
CA LEU A 353 -5.06 3.57 11.91
C LEU A 353 -6.40 2.81 11.87
N VAL A 354 -7.33 3.11 12.79
CA VAL A 354 -8.69 2.54 12.73
C VAL A 354 -9.42 3.01 11.47
N GLY A 355 -9.33 4.30 11.12
CA GLY A 355 -9.95 4.84 9.91
C GLY A 355 -9.47 4.14 8.64
N TYR A 356 -8.16 3.99 8.48
CA TYR A 356 -7.58 3.21 7.38
C TYR A 356 -7.99 1.74 7.42
N SER A 357 -8.02 1.10 8.59
CA SER A 357 -8.42 -0.30 8.73
C SER A 357 -9.86 -0.55 8.26
N VAL A 358 -10.77 0.39 8.51
CA VAL A 358 -12.14 0.33 7.97
C VAL A 358 -12.16 0.60 6.47
N TRP A 359 -11.37 1.56 5.97
CA TRP A 359 -11.27 1.83 4.54
C TRP A 359 -10.77 0.60 3.77
N VAL A 360 -9.67 -0.02 4.21
CA VAL A 360 -9.01 -1.14 3.53
C VAL A 360 -9.83 -2.43 3.59
N PHE A 361 -10.71 -2.58 4.58
CA PHE A 361 -11.67 -3.70 4.64
C PHE A 361 -12.55 -3.77 3.37
N PHE A 362 -12.94 -2.60 2.84
CA PHE A 362 -13.73 -2.45 1.61
C PHE A 362 -12.88 -2.06 0.39
N ASN A 363 -11.55 -2.16 0.49
CA ASN A 363 -10.62 -1.85 -0.58
C ASN A 363 -9.49 -2.89 -0.55
N PHE A 364 -8.31 -2.57 -1.03
CA PHE A 364 -7.12 -3.41 -0.91
C PHE A 364 -5.91 -2.53 -0.63
N ASP A 365 -4.80 -3.16 -0.25
CA ASP A 365 -3.56 -2.43 0.00
C ASP A 365 -3.04 -1.80 -1.28
N TRP A 366 -2.68 -0.52 -1.20
CA TRP A 366 -2.03 0.19 -2.29
C TRP A 366 -0.94 1.12 -1.76
N ALA A 367 0.22 1.05 -2.38
CA ALA A 367 1.50 1.45 -1.82
C ALA A 367 1.51 2.81 -1.12
N PRO A 368 0.94 3.88 -1.70
CA PRO A 368 0.98 5.19 -1.06
C PRO A 368 0.25 5.24 0.29
N ALA A 369 -0.96 4.67 0.36
CA ALA A 369 -1.77 4.72 1.58
C ALA A 369 -1.31 3.68 2.61
N THR A 370 -0.95 2.48 2.16
CA THR A 370 -0.45 1.42 3.05
C THR A 370 0.90 1.83 3.66
N ALA A 371 1.80 2.45 2.89
CA ALA A 371 3.06 3.00 3.41
C ALA A 371 2.82 4.05 4.52
N ALA A 372 1.87 4.97 4.30
CA ALA A 372 1.50 5.96 5.29
C ALA A 372 0.92 5.32 6.57
N PHE A 373 0.09 4.28 6.44
CA PHE A 373 -0.42 3.52 7.58
C PHE A 373 0.72 2.96 8.45
N TRP A 374 1.69 2.27 7.84
CA TRP A 374 2.80 1.67 8.59
C TRP A 374 3.76 2.71 9.19
N LEU A 375 3.98 3.82 8.47
CA LEU A 375 4.75 4.96 8.98
C LEU A 375 4.10 5.60 10.22
N LEU A 376 2.77 5.81 10.18
CA LEU A 376 1.98 6.33 11.30
C LEU A 376 1.88 5.32 12.45
N ALA A 377 1.80 4.01 12.16
CA ALA A 377 1.85 2.96 13.16
C ALA A 377 3.18 2.93 13.92
N GLY A 378 4.30 3.14 13.23
CA GLY A 378 5.60 3.28 13.87
C GLY A 378 5.70 4.59 14.67
N THR A 379 5.09 5.67 14.19
CA THR A 379 5.00 6.94 14.91
C THR A 379 4.20 6.79 16.20
N LEU A 380 3.06 6.09 16.16
CA LEU A 380 2.28 5.69 17.34
C LEU A 380 3.14 4.91 18.32
N TRP A 381 3.83 3.87 17.86
CA TRP A 381 4.65 3.05 18.74
C TRP A 381 5.82 3.82 19.36
N SER A 382 6.44 4.74 18.62
CA SER A 382 7.48 5.65 19.13
C SER A 382 6.98 6.58 20.24
N SER A 383 5.68 6.87 20.27
CA SER A 383 5.05 7.67 21.34
C SER A 383 4.78 6.86 22.61
N ILE A 384 4.68 5.53 22.50
CA ILE A 384 4.36 4.60 23.58
C ILE A 384 5.63 4.00 24.21
N SER A 385 6.58 3.57 23.37
CA SER A 385 7.79 2.88 23.82
C SER A 385 8.90 3.89 24.11
N LEU A 386 8.95 4.37 25.35
CA LEU A 386 10.11 5.11 25.88
C LEU A 386 11.14 4.19 26.55
N SER A 387 10.98 2.87 26.46
CA SER A 387 11.98 1.96 27.03
C SER A 387 13.33 2.24 26.36
N PRO A 388 14.37 2.66 27.13
CA PRO A 388 15.69 2.82 26.56
C PRO A 388 16.07 1.49 25.90
N PRO A 389 16.74 1.50 24.73
CA PRO A 389 17.24 0.28 24.14
C PRO A 389 18.04 -0.44 25.22
N GLY A 390 17.63 -1.65 25.62
CA GLY A 390 18.38 -2.41 26.62
C GLY A 390 19.86 -2.36 26.25
N GLU A 391 20.68 -1.88 27.17
CA GLU A 391 22.12 -1.66 26.97
C GLU A 391 22.71 -2.92 26.35
N ARG A 392 23.01 -2.87 25.05
CA ARG A 392 23.93 -3.83 24.45
C ARG A 392 25.32 -3.33 24.82
N ALA A 393 25.71 -3.61 26.06
CA ALA A 393 27.05 -3.41 26.57
C ALA A 393 28.08 -4.10 25.64
N GLY A 394 29.17 -3.37 25.42
CA GLY A 394 30.39 -3.68 24.68
C GLY A 394 30.55 -5.03 23.98
N VAL A 395 30.61 -5.01 22.65
CA VAL A 395 31.63 -5.75 21.86
C VAL A 395 31.93 -4.86 20.62
N ARG A 396 33.10 -4.22 20.60
CA ARG A 396 33.57 -3.33 19.52
C ARG A 396 34.35 -4.14 18.46
N GLY A 397 34.23 -3.75 17.20
CA GLY A 397 34.96 -4.32 16.06
C GLY A 397 34.01 -4.90 15.00
N ASP A 398 33.82 -6.21 15.01
CA ASP A 398 33.14 -6.94 13.92
C ASP A 398 31.68 -6.52 13.71
N LYS A 399 30.95 -6.25 14.80
CA LYS A 399 29.53 -5.84 14.71
C LYS A 399 29.35 -4.47 14.04
N GLU A 400 30.33 -3.58 14.10
CA GLU A 400 30.25 -2.28 13.43
C GLU A 400 30.47 -2.42 11.91
N VAL A 401 31.41 -3.28 11.50
CA VAL A 401 31.62 -3.62 10.08
C VAL A 401 30.37 -4.23 9.47
N TRP A 402 29.76 -5.22 10.13
CA TRP A 402 28.51 -5.85 9.63
C TRP A 402 27.32 -4.89 9.58
N ARG A 403 27.22 -3.93 10.51
CA ARG A 403 26.19 -2.88 10.48
C ARG A 403 26.40 -1.92 9.32
N ALA A 404 27.64 -1.51 9.07
CA ALA A 404 27.98 -0.65 7.94
C ALA A 404 27.73 -1.36 6.60
N ALA A 405 28.14 -2.64 6.49
CA ALA A 405 27.85 -3.47 5.33
C ALA A 405 26.34 -3.65 5.12
N GLY A 406 25.57 -3.88 6.19
CA GLY A 406 24.11 -3.95 6.12
C GLY A 406 23.47 -2.64 5.66
N ALA A 407 23.94 -1.50 6.16
CA ALA A 407 23.47 -0.19 5.70
C ALA A 407 23.80 0.06 4.22
N ALA A 408 25.01 -0.30 3.77
CA ALA A 408 25.39 -0.22 2.36
C ALA A 408 24.54 -1.16 1.49
N GLY A 409 24.24 -2.37 1.97
CA GLY A 409 23.33 -3.31 1.31
C GLY A 409 21.92 -2.76 1.15
N LEU A 410 21.40 -2.05 2.17
CA LEU A 410 20.10 -1.38 2.08
C LEU A 410 20.10 -0.21 1.09
N VAL A 411 21.21 0.53 0.97
CA VAL A 411 21.35 1.56 -0.07
C VAL A 411 21.35 0.91 -1.46
N ALA A 412 22.07 -0.20 -1.64
CA ALA A 412 22.05 -0.95 -2.90
C ALA A 412 20.64 -1.48 -3.23
N ALA A 413 19.92 -2.01 -2.24
CA ALA A 413 18.53 -2.42 -2.41
C ALA A 413 17.61 -1.24 -2.78
N ALA A 414 17.79 -0.07 -2.17
CA ALA A 414 17.05 1.13 -2.54
C ALA A 414 17.34 1.57 -3.99
N VAL A 415 18.59 1.46 -4.45
CA VAL A 415 18.91 1.74 -5.85
C VAL A 415 18.16 0.79 -6.77
N VAL A 416 18.22 -0.51 -6.50
CA VAL A 416 17.59 -1.55 -7.35
C VAL A 416 16.07 -1.43 -7.38
N PHE A 417 15.42 -1.25 -6.22
CA PHE A 417 13.96 -1.34 -6.11
C PHE A 417 13.23 0.01 -6.05
N ALA A 418 13.95 1.13 -5.92
CA ALA A 418 13.34 2.47 -5.82
C ALA A 418 13.96 3.54 -6.73
N VAL A 419 15.13 3.32 -7.30
CA VAL A 419 15.75 4.29 -8.22
C VAL A 419 15.70 3.82 -9.66
N LEU A 420 16.07 2.56 -9.91
CA LEU A 420 16.05 1.98 -11.26
C LEU A 420 14.63 1.87 -11.85
N PRO A 421 13.57 1.52 -11.09
CA PRO A 421 12.24 1.38 -11.69
C PRO A 421 11.67 2.71 -12.23
N PRO A 422 11.67 3.85 -11.49
CA PRO A 422 11.28 5.12 -12.08
C PRO A 422 12.15 5.55 -13.28
N LEU A 423 13.45 5.22 -13.26
CA LEU A 423 14.34 5.50 -14.39
C LEU A 423 13.92 4.68 -15.63
N ALA A 424 13.69 3.37 -15.46
CA ALA A 424 13.21 2.50 -16.52
C ALA A 424 11.90 3.03 -17.10
N ASP A 425 10.99 3.47 -16.25
CA ASP A 425 9.69 3.98 -16.64
C ASP A 425 9.75 5.31 -17.40
N THR A 426 10.70 6.19 -17.04
CA THR A 426 10.95 7.42 -17.80
C THR A 426 11.50 7.13 -19.20
N TRP A 427 12.36 6.11 -19.35
CA TRP A 427 12.82 5.66 -20.67
C TRP A 427 11.70 4.99 -21.46
N TYR A 428 10.86 4.21 -20.79
CA TYR A 428 9.68 3.60 -21.41
C TYR A 428 8.75 4.66 -22.01
N LEU A 429 8.44 5.73 -21.26
CA LEU A 429 7.64 6.86 -21.76
C LEU A 429 8.27 7.53 -23.00
N GLN A 430 9.60 7.57 -23.08
CA GLN A 430 10.34 8.13 -24.22
C GLN A 430 10.42 7.18 -25.43
N GLY A 431 9.73 6.04 -25.40
CA GLY A 431 9.78 5.02 -26.45
C GLY A 431 11.07 4.21 -26.47
N ARG A 432 11.85 4.24 -25.37
CA ARG A 432 13.13 3.54 -25.20
C ARG A 432 12.98 2.31 -24.32
N ALA A 433 12.09 1.40 -24.73
CA ALA A 433 11.88 0.12 -24.03
C ALA A 433 13.18 -0.72 -23.95
N ASP A 434 14.10 -0.54 -24.91
CA ASP A 434 15.44 -1.15 -24.91
C ASP A 434 16.30 -0.74 -23.71
N LEU A 435 16.16 0.51 -23.25
CA LEU A 435 16.83 1.01 -22.06
C LEU A 435 16.02 0.66 -20.79
N ALA A 436 14.69 0.70 -20.87
CA ALA A 436 13.82 0.34 -19.76
C ALA A 436 14.10 -1.08 -19.25
N VAL A 437 14.16 -2.07 -20.16
CA VAL A 437 14.51 -3.46 -19.82
C VAL A 437 15.92 -3.59 -19.21
N ARG A 438 16.86 -2.71 -19.55
CA ARG A 438 18.21 -2.73 -18.94
C ARG A 438 18.22 -2.17 -17.52
N ALA A 439 17.40 -1.18 -17.23
CA ALA A 439 17.27 -0.62 -15.89
C ALA A 439 16.41 -1.52 -14.98
N ASP A 440 15.30 -2.04 -15.48
CA ASP A 440 14.39 -2.91 -14.74
C ASP A 440 14.02 -4.16 -15.57
N PRO A 441 14.90 -5.18 -15.58
CA PRO A 441 14.72 -6.39 -16.38
C PRO A 441 13.65 -7.36 -15.84
N LEU A 442 13.03 -7.04 -14.70
CA LEU A 442 11.99 -7.90 -14.11
C LEU A 442 10.58 -7.40 -14.39
N GLN A 443 10.43 -6.19 -14.93
CA GLN A 443 9.13 -5.64 -15.27
C GLN A 443 8.67 -6.12 -16.65
N ALA A 444 7.64 -6.97 -16.66
CA ALA A 444 7.12 -7.62 -17.88
C ALA A 444 6.62 -6.62 -18.93
N GLN A 445 6.05 -5.50 -18.50
CA GLN A 445 5.53 -4.44 -19.38
C GLN A 445 6.58 -3.92 -20.38
N TYR A 446 7.84 -3.77 -19.96
CA TYR A 446 8.89 -3.23 -20.83
C TYR A 446 9.34 -4.25 -21.88
N HIS A 447 9.34 -5.54 -21.53
CA HIS A 447 9.58 -6.63 -22.47
C HIS A 447 8.43 -6.74 -23.47
N TRP A 448 7.18 -6.66 -23.00
CA TRP A 448 6.00 -6.68 -23.87
C TRP A 448 6.07 -5.56 -24.92
N ALA A 449 6.44 -4.35 -24.51
CA ALA A 449 6.55 -3.20 -25.41
C ALA A 449 7.53 -3.37 -26.57
N LEU A 450 8.55 -4.24 -26.45
CA LEU A 450 9.48 -4.54 -27.54
C LEU A 450 8.84 -5.40 -28.65
N GLY A 451 7.80 -6.19 -28.33
CA GLY A 451 6.93 -6.88 -29.29
C GLY A 451 7.56 -8.01 -30.11
N THR A 452 8.86 -8.27 -29.98
CA THR A 452 9.52 -9.42 -30.65
C THR A 452 9.15 -10.73 -29.94
N LEU A 453 9.13 -11.84 -30.67
CA LEU A 453 8.75 -13.14 -30.09
C LEU A 453 9.56 -13.51 -28.82
N PRO A 454 10.90 -13.35 -28.78
CA PRO A 454 11.67 -13.61 -27.55
C PRO A 454 11.27 -12.70 -26.38
N GLU A 455 10.96 -11.43 -26.65
CA GLU A 455 10.60 -10.46 -25.62
C GLU A 455 9.15 -10.69 -25.11
N LEU A 456 8.23 -11.08 -25.99
CA LEU A 456 6.87 -11.51 -25.60
C LEU A 456 6.93 -12.77 -24.74
N GLN A 457 7.78 -13.74 -25.09
CA GLN A 457 8.01 -14.93 -24.28
C GLN A 457 8.61 -14.56 -22.92
N LYS A 458 9.58 -13.63 -22.90
CA LYS A 458 10.18 -13.13 -21.66
C LYS A 458 9.15 -12.43 -20.77
N ALA A 459 8.28 -11.60 -21.33
CA ALA A 459 7.19 -10.95 -20.59
C ALA A 459 6.21 -11.99 -19.98
N SER A 460 5.89 -13.05 -20.73
CA SER A 460 5.09 -14.17 -20.24
C SER A 460 5.78 -14.88 -19.07
N ASP A 461 7.09 -15.17 -19.18
CA ASP A 461 7.87 -15.84 -18.13
C ASP A 461 8.04 -14.98 -16.87
N LEU A 462 8.00 -13.64 -17.00
CA LEU A 462 7.99 -12.70 -15.88
C LEU A 462 6.62 -12.61 -15.18
N GLY A 463 5.57 -13.18 -15.79
CA GLY A 463 4.24 -13.26 -15.21
C GLY A 463 3.37 -12.04 -15.48
N GLU A 464 3.36 -11.50 -16.71
CA GLU A 464 2.37 -10.51 -17.11
C GLU A 464 0.94 -11.02 -16.85
N THR A 465 0.13 -10.15 -16.28
CA THR A 465 -1.24 -10.42 -15.83
C THR A 465 -2.30 -10.00 -16.84
N ASP A 466 -1.94 -9.22 -17.86
CA ASP A 466 -2.85 -8.87 -18.95
C ASP A 466 -2.99 -10.02 -19.97
N PRO A 467 -4.20 -10.56 -20.21
CA PRO A 467 -4.43 -11.62 -21.20
C PRO A 467 -4.08 -11.19 -22.64
N GLY A 468 -4.05 -9.89 -22.92
CA GLY A 468 -3.67 -9.30 -24.20
C GLY A 468 -2.23 -9.60 -24.61
N LEU A 469 -1.29 -9.73 -23.67
CA LEU A 469 0.07 -10.17 -23.97
C LEU A 469 0.04 -11.55 -24.65
N TYR A 470 -0.71 -12.47 -24.07
CA TYR A 470 -0.73 -13.86 -24.50
C TYR A 470 -1.43 -14.04 -25.86
N VAL A 471 -2.38 -13.17 -26.19
CA VAL A 471 -2.92 -13.08 -27.56
C VAL A 471 -1.86 -12.60 -28.54
N GLN A 472 -1.09 -11.56 -28.21
CA GLN A 472 0.00 -11.09 -29.08
C GLN A 472 1.11 -12.12 -29.24
N LEU A 473 1.45 -12.85 -28.17
CA LEU A 473 2.39 -13.96 -28.18
C LEU A 473 1.89 -15.10 -29.08
N GLY A 474 0.60 -15.45 -28.99
CA GLY A 474 0.00 -16.45 -29.87
C GLY A 474 0.00 -16.05 -31.34
N ASP A 475 -0.33 -14.79 -31.63
CA ASP A 475 -0.27 -14.23 -32.98
C ASP A 475 1.17 -14.21 -33.52
N ALA A 476 2.18 -14.00 -32.65
CA ALA A 476 3.59 -14.09 -33.01
C ALA A 476 4.02 -15.53 -33.34
N TYR A 477 3.65 -16.51 -32.53
CA TYR A 477 3.90 -17.93 -32.84
C TYR A 477 3.26 -18.36 -34.16
N LEU A 478 2.04 -17.88 -34.46
CA LEU A 478 1.38 -18.16 -35.73
C LEU A 478 2.16 -17.63 -36.94
N ARG A 479 2.76 -16.44 -36.84
CA ARG A 479 3.59 -15.89 -37.93
C ARG A 479 4.83 -16.75 -38.22
N GLU A 480 5.37 -17.39 -37.18
CA GLU A 480 6.49 -18.36 -37.30
C GLU A 480 6.01 -19.78 -37.70
N GLY A 481 4.71 -20.00 -37.88
CA GLY A 481 4.13 -21.30 -38.22
C GLY A 481 3.95 -22.26 -37.04
N ASP A 482 4.22 -21.82 -35.81
CA ASP A 482 4.11 -22.63 -34.60
C ASP A 482 2.68 -22.61 -34.04
N ARG A 483 1.80 -23.41 -34.63
CA ARG A 483 0.40 -23.51 -34.21
C ARG A 483 0.23 -24.08 -32.80
N VAL A 484 1.18 -24.89 -32.33
CA VAL A 484 1.09 -25.55 -31.02
C VAL A 484 1.30 -24.53 -29.90
N ASN A 485 2.37 -23.73 -29.99
CA ASN A 485 2.62 -22.69 -29.00
C ASN A 485 1.63 -21.52 -29.13
N ALA A 486 1.13 -21.24 -30.33
CA ALA A 486 0.04 -20.28 -30.50
C ALA A 486 -1.21 -20.68 -29.70
N ARG A 487 -1.67 -21.93 -29.86
CA ARG A 487 -2.80 -22.48 -29.09
C ARG A 487 -2.59 -22.33 -27.59
N ARG A 488 -1.42 -22.74 -27.08
CA ARG A 488 -1.08 -22.65 -25.65
C ARG A 488 -1.11 -21.21 -25.14
N ALA A 489 -0.63 -20.25 -25.93
CA ALA A 489 -0.64 -18.84 -25.55
C ALA A 489 -2.09 -18.32 -25.43
N TYR A 490 -2.97 -18.64 -26.39
CA TYR A 490 -4.37 -18.24 -26.27
C TYR A 490 -5.11 -18.96 -25.13
N GLU A 491 -4.82 -20.24 -24.87
CA GLU A 491 -5.34 -20.95 -23.70
C GLU A 491 -4.90 -20.28 -22.40
N ARG A 492 -3.63 -19.85 -22.33
CA ARG A 492 -3.10 -19.12 -21.17
C ARG A 492 -3.80 -17.79 -20.95
N ALA A 493 -4.16 -17.06 -22.01
CA ALA A 493 -4.98 -15.86 -21.91
C ALA A 493 -6.33 -16.16 -21.23
N LEU A 494 -6.98 -17.27 -21.60
CA LEU A 494 -8.25 -17.71 -21.01
C LEU A 494 -8.13 -18.27 -19.59
N GLU A 495 -6.95 -18.74 -19.17
CA GLU A 495 -6.70 -19.09 -17.77
C GLU A 495 -6.65 -17.86 -16.86
N ILE A 496 -6.17 -16.73 -17.40
CA ILE A 496 -6.09 -15.44 -16.70
C ILE A 496 -7.47 -14.79 -16.66
N ASP A 497 -8.14 -14.74 -17.82
CA ASP A 497 -9.51 -14.24 -17.96
C ASP A 497 -10.33 -15.17 -18.89
N PRO A 498 -11.19 -16.03 -18.31
CA PRO A 498 -12.02 -16.96 -19.08
C PRO A 498 -13.01 -16.29 -20.05
N TYR A 499 -13.27 -15.00 -19.88
CA TYR A 499 -14.20 -14.21 -20.68
C TYR A 499 -13.49 -13.35 -21.74
N TYR A 500 -12.15 -13.48 -21.85
CA TYR A 500 -11.35 -12.68 -22.77
C TYR A 500 -11.62 -13.03 -24.25
N THR A 501 -12.57 -12.29 -24.83
CA THR A 501 -13.10 -12.53 -26.18
C THR A 501 -12.01 -12.64 -27.27
N PRO A 502 -10.96 -11.78 -27.29
CA PRO A 502 -9.91 -11.91 -28.31
C PRO A 502 -9.24 -13.28 -28.34
N ALA A 503 -8.96 -13.88 -27.17
CA ALA A 503 -8.33 -15.20 -27.10
C ALA A 503 -9.28 -16.33 -27.55
N ALA A 504 -10.54 -16.28 -27.13
CA ALA A 504 -11.55 -17.26 -27.54
C ALA A 504 -11.74 -17.28 -29.07
N GLN A 505 -11.79 -16.10 -29.70
CA GLN A 505 -11.88 -15.98 -31.17
C GLN A 505 -10.66 -16.56 -31.88
N ARG A 506 -9.45 -16.28 -31.38
CA ARG A 506 -8.21 -16.82 -31.96
C ARG A 506 -8.15 -18.35 -31.85
N LEU A 507 -8.55 -18.93 -30.72
CA LEU A 507 -8.63 -20.38 -30.55
C LEU A 507 -9.64 -21.03 -31.49
N ALA A 508 -10.81 -20.42 -31.67
CA ALA A 508 -11.82 -20.90 -32.60
C ALA A 508 -11.31 -20.90 -34.05
N SER A 509 -10.50 -19.91 -34.44
CA SER A 509 -9.91 -19.82 -35.78
C SER A 509 -8.73 -20.77 -36.02
N LEU A 510 -8.16 -21.32 -34.95
CA LEU A 510 -7.04 -22.28 -34.99
C LEU A 510 -7.49 -23.72 -35.21
N ALA A 511 -8.71 -24.04 -34.77
CA ALA A 511 -9.38 -25.32 -34.90
C ALA A 511 -9.80 -25.56 -36.36
#